data_AF-A0A958EJS5-F1
#
_entry.id   AF-A0A958EJS5-F1
#
_cell.length_a   1.000
_cell.length_b   1.000
_cell.length_c   1.000
_cell.angle_alpha   90.00
_cell.angle_beta   90.00
_cell.angle_gamma   90.00
#
_symmetry.space_group_name_H-M   'P 1'
#
loop_
_entity.id
_entity.type
_entity.pdbx_description
1 polymer ?
#
loop_
_entity_poly.entity_id
_entity_poly.type
_entity_poly.pdbx_seq_one_letter_code
_entity_poly.pdbx_strand_id
1 'polypeptide(L)'
;MFTQLYSQANLPALHLSYVENLKSIPDISRIKSNLTKFENFKNELDAVAEIKSIDLEIIHYEVNLAISQLTLELQQQKLDEDIPENGVINLKLAAEWYRFWVQKWTGVSMAIAEIQAYGQSEVDRIVSEMNSIKKQTNEDLSDHKFLLSDPNSIENLFRSKRAIVAEKLFEIFPEFDLPQVDIERGTNQRMAQAPGYYSSDVFYFNLFEKPFNKRSADWLFIHESNPGHHYQRSYESQLNLPDYRRYFFNSGYKEGWAAYVESYGKEIGLYANPMDYFGWLEWDLIRSIRIVLDPAINYLGWSDEQAMAYWRRYITDQDDIAKREIQRMKNWPVQVLTYKLGSKLFRELKDKLLRKNPRMTLAQLHQKFLENGSIPMDVLYSHLSE
;
A
#
# COMPACT_ATOMS: atom_id res chain seq x y z
N MET A 1 4.78 29.33 6.40
CA MET A 1 6.21 29.15 6.06
C MET A 1 6.44 27.83 5.33
N PHE A 2 6.09 26.68 5.93
CA PHE A 2 6.23 25.36 5.32
C PHE A 2 5.67 25.22 3.89
N THR A 3 4.39 25.59 3.67
CA THR A 3 3.75 25.55 2.34
C THR A 3 4.54 26.31 1.28
N GLN A 4 5.09 27.48 1.65
CA GLN A 4 5.89 28.30 0.76
C GLN A 4 7.24 27.64 0.44
N LEU A 5 7.92 27.09 1.46
CA LEU A 5 9.16 26.34 1.28
C LEU A 5 8.98 25.18 0.30
N TYR A 6 7.97 24.32 0.54
CA TYR A 6 7.70 23.16 -0.32
C TYR A 6 7.32 23.56 -1.74
N SER A 7 6.42 24.54 -1.88
CA SER A 7 6.00 25.01 -3.19
C SER A 7 7.16 25.60 -4.00
N GLN A 8 8.11 26.29 -3.36
CA GLN A 8 9.26 26.90 -4.03
C GLN A 8 10.37 25.88 -4.31
N ALA A 9 10.56 24.89 -3.44
CA ALA A 9 11.55 23.84 -3.65
C ALA A 9 11.23 23.03 -4.92
N ASN A 10 9.94 22.78 -5.15
CA ASN A 10 9.41 22.01 -6.28
C ASN A 10 10.19 20.70 -6.46
N LEU A 11 10.25 19.93 -5.36
CA LEU A 11 10.94 18.65 -5.31
C LEU A 11 10.32 17.69 -6.35
N PRO A 12 11.11 16.82 -6.99
CA PRO A 12 10.58 15.84 -7.93
C PRO A 12 9.49 14.98 -7.28
N ALA A 13 8.42 14.71 -8.03
CA ALA A 13 7.38 13.79 -7.61
C ALA A 13 7.92 12.35 -7.59
N LEU A 14 7.35 11.50 -6.73
CA LEU A 14 7.67 10.08 -6.73
C LEU A 14 6.99 9.39 -7.92
N HIS A 15 7.80 8.83 -8.80
CA HIS A 15 7.38 7.97 -9.91
C HIS A 15 7.37 6.50 -9.48
N LEU A 16 6.59 5.67 -10.17
CA LEU A 16 6.64 4.21 -9.99
C LEU A 16 8.02 3.66 -10.39
N SER A 17 8.56 4.12 -11.53
CA SER A 17 9.84 3.66 -12.05
C SER A 17 11.02 4.28 -11.29
N TYR A 18 11.93 3.46 -10.79
CA TYR A 18 13.17 3.96 -10.18
C TYR A 18 14.03 4.74 -11.20
N VAL A 19 14.01 4.33 -12.46
CA VAL A 19 14.74 5.00 -13.54
C VAL A 19 14.19 6.41 -13.77
N GLU A 20 12.85 6.58 -13.75
CA GLU A 20 12.23 7.91 -13.85
C GLU A 20 12.58 8.78 -12.65
N ASN A 21 12.51 8.22 -11.42
CA ASN A 21 12.92 8.94 -10.21
C ASN A 21 14.36 9.46 -10.32
N LEU A 22 15.31 8.61 -10.73
CA LEU A 22 16.71 9.00 -10.86
C LEU A 22 16.95 9.99 -12.01
N LYS A 23 16.26 9.86 -13.14
CA LYS A 23 16.32 10.83 -14.26
C LYS A 23 15.72 12.19 -13.90
N SER A 24 14.82 12.23 -12.93
CA SER A 24 14.19 13.46 -12.46
C SER A 24 15.02 14.26 -11.44
N ILE A 25 16.16 13.71 -11.01
CA ILE A 25 17.03 14.38 -10.03
C ILE A 25 17.52 15.72 -10.59
N PRO A 26 17.32 16.85 -9.87
CA PRO A 26 17.74 18.16 -10.34
C PRO A 26 19.26 18.33 -10.42
N ASP A 27 19.71 19.45 -10.98
CA ASP A 27 21.13 19.80 -10.97
C ASP A 27 21.66 20.08 -9.54
N ILE A 28 22.98 19.91 -9.37
CA ILE A 28 23.67 20.07 -8.08
C ILE A 28 23.42 21.44 -7.43
N SER A 29 23.29 22.52 -8.20
CA SER A 29 23.10 23.87 -7.64
C SER A 29 21.73 23.99 -7.00
N ARG A 30 20.69 23.50 -7.70
CA ARG A 30 19.32 23.46 -7.19
C ARG A 30 19.21 22.56 -5.96
N ILE A 31 19.83 21.38 -5.96
CA ILE A 31 19.83 20.48 -4.80
C ILE A 31 20.45 21.16 -3.58
N LYS A 32 21.65 21.75 -3.71
CA LYS A 32 22.33 22.43 -2.60
C LYS A 32 21.52 23.61 -2.04
N SER A 33 20.91 24.41 -2.92
CA SER A 33 20.05 25.52 -2.52
C SER A 33 18.85 25.04 -1.71
N ASN A 34 18.16 24.00 -2.18
CA ASN A 34 17.03 23.41 -1.47
C ASN A 34 17.46 22.80 -0.14
N LEU A 35 18.55 22.02 -0.12
CA LEU A 35 19.05 21.37 1.09
C LEU A 35 19.30 22.41 2.21
N THR A 36 19.98 23.50 1.89
CA THR A 36 20.22 24.61 2.84
C THR A 36 18.92 25.20 3.39
N LYS A 37 17.91 25.41 2.53
CA LYS A 37 16.60 25.95 2.95
C LYS A 37 15.87 24.98 3.89
N PHE A 38 15.88 23.69 3.58
CA PHE A 38 15.25 22.67 4.41
C PHE A 38 15.97 22.49 5.75
N GLU A 39 17.30 22.50 5.77
CA GLU A 39 18.09 22.44 7.01
C GLU A 39 17.83 23.65 7.91
N ASN A 40 17.78 24.86 7.35
CA ASN A 40 17.42 26.06 8.11
C ASN A 40 16.00 25.97 8.68
N PHE A 41 15.03 25.55 7.86
CA PHE A 41 13.65 25.38 8.31
C PHE A 41 13.53 24.30 9.39
N LYS A 42 14.30 23.20 9.29
CA LYS A 42 14.35 22.16 10.32
C LYS A 42 14.79 22.75 11.66
N ASN A 43 15.80 23.62 11.70
CA ASN A 43 16.25 24.25 12.95
C ASN A 43 15.16 25.13 13.58
N GLU A 44 14.40 25.88 12.76
CA GLU A 44 13.26 26.66 13.24
C GLU A 44 12.14 25.77 13.77
N LEU A 45 11.90 24.64 13.11
CA LEU A 45 10.87 23.67 13.47
C LEU A 45 11.24 22.93 14.77
N ASP A 46 12.49 22.53 14.95
CA ASP A 46 13.00 21.89 16.17
C ASP A 46 12.85 22.82 17.40
N ALA A 47 12.90 24.14 17.21
CA ALA A 47 12.68 25.12 18.28
C ALA A 47 11.25 25.12 18.84
N VAL A 48 10.29 24.52 18.13
CA VAL A 48 8.88 24.39 18.55
C VAL A 48 8.45 22.93 18.74
N ALA A 49 9.40 21.99 18.81
CA ALA A 49 9.12 20.55 18.89
C ALA A 49 8.35 20.11 20.14
N GLU A 50 8.36 20.90 21.22
CA GLU A 50 7.59 20.63 22.45
C GLU A 50 6.07 20.80 22.24
N ILE A 51 5.65 21.48 21.17
CA ILE A 51 4.23 21.64 20.84
C ILE A 51 3.70 20.33 20.26
N LYS A 52 2.90 19.62 21.04
CA LYS A 52 2.19 18.41 20.57
C LYS A 52 1.09 18.77 19.59
N SER A 53 1.34 18.50 18.32
CA SER A 53 0.37 18.67 17.24
C SER A 53 0.66 17.67 16.13
N ILE A 54 -0.37 16.95 15.68
CA ILE A 54 -0.27 16.04 14.53
C ILE A 54 0.27 16.76 13.29
N ASP A 55 -0.08 18.03 13.10
CA ASP A 55 0.39 18.81 11.97
C ASP A 55 1.91 19.06 12.03
N LEU A 56 2.42 19.36 13.23
CA LEU A 56 3.86 19.54 13.44
C LEU A 56 4.61 18.22 13.29
N GLU A 57 4.06 17.10 13.77
CA GLU A 57 4.65 15.77 13.58
C GLU A 57 4.77 15.41 12.09
N ILE A 58 3.70 15.65 11.30
CA ILE A 58 3.72 15.46 9.85
C ILE A 58 4.77 16.37 9.19
N ILE A 59 4.79 17.66 9.56
CA ILE A 59 5.74 18.62 8.98
C ILE A 59 7.18 18.23 9.31
N HIS A 60 7.48 17.81 10.54
CA HIS A 60 8.79 17.30 10.93
C HIS A 60 9.18 16.08 10.10
N TYR A 61 8.27 15.11 9.94
CA TYR A 61 8.51 13.92 9.14
C TYR A 61 8.88 14.28 7.70
N GLU A 62 8.08 15.14 7.06
CA GLU A 62 8.28 15.49 5.65
C GLU A 62 9.55 16.31 5.43
N VAL A 63 9.88 17.27 6.32
CA VAL A 63 11.13 18.03 6.27
C VAL A 63 12.34 17.10 6.36
N ASN A 64 12.33 16.16 7.30
CA ASN A 64 13.42 15.20 7.46
C ASN A 64 13.55 14.31 6.21
N LEU A 65 12.42 13.84 5.68
CA LEU A 65 12.40 13.02 4.47
C LEU A 65 12.92 13.78 3.24
N ALA A 66 12.59 15.08 3.12
CA ALA A 66 13.11 15.94 2.06
C ALA A 66 14.62 16.17 2.18
N ILE A 67 15.14 16.36 3.40
CA ILE A 67 16.59 16.48 3.65
C ILE A 67 17.31 15.17 3.26
N SER A 68 16.76 14.02 3.65
CA SER A 68 17.30 12.71 3.26
C SER A 68 17.30 12.53 1.74
N GLN A 69 16.19 12.90 1.06
CA GLN A 69 16.08 12.87 -0.39
C GLN A 69 17.18 13.72 -1.04
N LEU A 70 17.25 15.01 -0.68
CA LEU A 70 18.20 15.96 -1.27
C LEU A 70 19.66 15.57 -1.01
N THR A 71 19.94 15.00 0.16
CA THR A 71 21.29 14.48 0.49
C THR A 71 21.67 13.33 -0.43
N LEU A 72 20.75 12.39 -0.65
CA LEU A 72 20.99 11.21 -1.49
C LEU A 72 21.07 11.58 -2.98
N GLU A 73 20.21 12.49 -3.43
CA GLU A 73 20.26 13.08 -4.77
C GLU A 73 21.61 13.78 -5.02
N LEU A 74 22.12 14.54 -4.04
CA LEU A 74 23.42 15.21 -4.15
C LEU A 74 24.57 14.20 -4.24
N GLN A 75 24.49 13.10 -3.49
CA GLN A 75 25.48 12.02 -3.56
C GLN A 75 25.43 11.33 -4.92
N GLN A 76 24.23 11.02 -5.42
CA GLN A 76 24.02 10.38 -6.72
C GLN A 76 24.56 11.24 -7.87
N GLN A 77 24.25 12.54 -7.89
CA GLN A 77 24.73 13.47 -8.92
C GLN A 77 26.27 13.61 -8.93
N LYS A 78 26.93 13.44 -7.79
CA LYS A 78 28.41 13.48 -7.70
C LYS A 78 29.09 12.22 -8.23
N LEU A 79 28.38 11.10 -8.32
CA LEU A 79 28.93 9.84 -8.82
C LEU A 79 29.04 9.82 -10.35
N ASP A 80 28.26 10.67 -11.03
CA ASP A 80 28.21 10.80 -12.49
C ASP A 80 28.16 9.43 -13.19
N GLU A 81 27.31 8.55 -12.68
CA GLU A 81 27.14 7.19 -13.21
C GLU A 81 25.88 7.08 -14.08
N ASP A 82 25.95 6.25 -15.11
CA ASP A 82 24.79 5.88 -15.90
C ASP A 82 23.74 5.18 -15.02
N ILE A 83 22.47 5.51 -15.22
CA ILE A 83 21.37 4.85 -14.51
C ILE A 83 21.15 3.47 -15.14
N PRO A 84 21.40 2.37 -14.40
CA PRO A 84 21.17 1.03 -14.92
C PRO A 84 19.69 0.81 -15.18
N GLU A 85 19.33 0.12 -16.25
CA GLU A 85 17.93 -0.25 -16.57
C GLU A 85 17.57 -1.69 -16.13
N ASN A 86 18.55 -2.44 -15.61
CA ASN A 86 18.41 -3.84 -15.23
C ASN A 86 18.25 -4.07 -13.71
N GLY A 87 17.89 -3.04 -12.95
CA GLY A 87 17.57 -3.10 -11.52
C GLY A 87 18.37 -2.11 -10.67
N VAL A 88 17.73 -1.59 -9.62
CA VAL A 88 18.32 -0.64 -8.66
C VAL A 88 19.58 -1.17 -7.98
N ILE A 89 19.69 -2.49 -7.80
CA ILE A 89 20.83 -3.15 -7.12
C ILE A 89 22.18 -2.84 -7.78
N ASN A 90 22.18 -2.45 -9.06
CA ASN A 90 23.40 -2.15 -9.81
C ASN A 90 23.89 -0.70 -9.62
N LEU A 91 23.19 0.13 -8.84
CA LEU A 91 23.67 1.47 -8.46
C LEU A 91 24.74 1.39 -7.37
N LYS A 92 25.70 2.32 -7.37
CA LYS A 92 26.67 2.44 -6.26
C LYS A 92 25.99 2.77 -4.93
N LEU A 93 24.86 3.48 -4.97
CA LEU A 93 24.05 3.86 -3.79
C LEU A 93 22.76 3.01 -3.68
N ALA A 94 22.75 1.78 -4.20
CA ALA A 94 21.56 0.93 -4.25
C ALA A 94 20.92 0.73 -2.86
N ALA A 95 21.75 0.47 -1.84
CA ALA A 95 21.29 0.18 -0.50
C ALA A 95 20.67 1.42 0.17
N GLU A 96 21.25 2.60 -0.06
CA GLU A 96 20.77 3.90 0.41
C GLU A 96 19.43 4.26 -0.25
N TRP A 97 19.35 4.14 -1.58
CA TRP A 97 18.12 4.39 -2.34
C TRP A 97 17.00 3.45 -1.93
N TYR A 98 17.28 2.15 -1.79
CA TYR A 98 16.27 1.18 -1.39
C TYR A 98 15.71 1.50 -0.01
N ARG A 99 16.56 1.78 0.99
CA ARG A 99 16.12 2.16 2.34
C ARG A 99 15.32 3.48 2.34
N PHE A 100 15.78 4.48 1.61
CA PHE A 100 15.05 5.74 1.46
C PHE A 100 13.68 5.52 0.83
N TRP A 101 13.58 4.70 -0.23
CA TRP A 101 12.31 4.40 -0.86
C TRP A 101 11.37 3.59 0.02
N VAL A 102 11.88 2.66 0.86
CA VAL A 102 11.05 1.98 1.89
C VAL A 102 10.32 3.04 2.72
N GLN A 103 11.05 3.99 3.28
CA GLN A 103 10.46 5.07 4.07
C GLN A 103 9.50 5.94 3.23
N LYS A 104 9.93 6.38 2.04
CA LYS A 104 9.16 7.29 1.16
C LYS A 104 7.85 6.70 0.66
N TRP A 105 7.81 5.41 0.30
CA TRP A 105 6.61 4.75 -0.20
C TRP A 105 5.68 4.32 0.92
N THR A 106 6.23 3.73 1.99
CA THR A 106 5.44 3.03 2.99
C THR A 106 5.11 3.92 4.19
N GLY A 107 5.88 4.99 4.40
CA GLY A 107 5.82 5.77 5.62
C GLY A 107 6.33 5.02 6.85
N VAL A 108 7.04 3.89 6.67
CA VAL A 108 7.50 3.00 7.73
C VAL A 108 9.03 2.98 7.83
N SER A 109 9.55 3.12 9.03
CA SER A 109 10.98 2.98 9.35
C SER A 109 11.24 1.61 9.96
N MET A 110 11.62 0.64 9.14
CA MET A 110 11.86 -0.76 9.55
C MET A 110 13.12 -1.31 8.90
N ALA A 111 13.89 -2.14 9.61
CA ALA A 111 15.07 -2.76 9.04
C ALA A 111 14.68 -3.79 7.97
N ILE A 112 15.48 -3.91 6.90
CA ILE A 112 15.18 -4.84 5.79
C ILE A 112 15.06 -6.30 6.27
N ALA A 113 15.88 -6.70 7.25
CA ALA A 113 15.80 -8.02 7.86
C ALA A 113 14.46 -8.26 8.59
N GLU A 114 13.91 -7.24 9.24
CA GLU A 114 12.61 -7.32 9.92
C GLU A 114 11.47 -7.40 8.90
N ILE A 115 11.56 -6.64 7.79
CA ILE A 115 10.62 -6.70 6.68
C ILE A 115 10.57 -8.13 6.12
N GLN A 116 11.73 -8.74 5.84
CA GLN A 116 11.78 -10.11 5.34
C GLN A 116 11.25 -11.14 6.34
N ALA A 117 11.62 -11.02 7.61
CA ALA A 117 11.13 -11.91 8.66
C ALA A 117 9.61 -11.84 8.79
N TYR A 118 9.05 -10.63 8.76
CA TYR A 118 7.60 -10.42 8.76
C TYR A 118 6.94 -11.03 7.51
N GLY A 119 7.50 -10.79 6.31
CA GLY A 119 7.01 -11.39 5.07
C GLY A 119 6.95 -12.90 5.14
N GLN A 120 8.02 -13.55 5.60
CA GLN A 120 8.07 -14.99 5.76
C GLN A 120 7.05 -15.50 6.78
N SER A 121 6.90 -14.81 7.91
CA SER A 121 5.90 -15.19 8.93
C SER A 121 4.46 -15.13 8.39
N GLU A 122 4.15 -14.16 7.54
CA GLU A 122 2.83 -14.04 6.91
C GLU A 122 2.62 -15.12 5.84
N VAL A 123 3.64 -15.44 5.05
CA VAL A 123 3.60 -16.58 4.11
C VAL A 123 3.27 -17.86 4.86
N ASP A 124 3.97 -18.15 5.95
CA ASP A 124 3.77 -19.38 6.73
C ASP A 124 2.38 -19.44 7.36
N ARG A 125 1.89 -18.31 7.91
CA ARG A 125 0.54 -18.18 8.46
C ARG A 125 -0.53 -18.48 7.41
N ILE A 126 -0.44 -17.82 6.25
CA ILE A 126 -1.45 -17.92 5.19
C ILE A 126 -1.45 -19.32 4.58
N VAL A 127 -0.29 -19.91 4.31
CA VAL A 127 -0.18 -21.28 3.79
C VAL A 127 -0.81 -22.28 4.76
N SER A 128 -0.58 -22.13 6.06
CA SER A 128 -1.22 -22.97 7.09
C SER A 128 -2.75 -22.86 7.03
N GLU A 129 -3.27 -21.64 6.94
CA GLU A 129 -4.70 -21.37 6.88
C GLU A 129 -5.37 -21.90 5.60
N MET A 130 -4.74 -21.66 4.44
CA MET A 130 -5.18 -22.21 3.15
C MET A 130 -5.21 -23.74 3.17
N ASN A 131 -4.20 -24.39 3.76
CA ASN A 131 -4.16 -25.85 3.90
C ASN A 131 -5.28 -26.38 4.80
N SER A 132 -5.64 -25.64 5.85
CA SER A 132 -6.79 -25.97 6.70
C SER A 132 -8.09 -25.95 5.91
N ILE A 133 -8.34 -24.89 5.13
CA ILE A 133 -9.56 -24.77 4.33
C ILE A 133 -9.62 -25.85 3.24
N LYS A 134 -8.52 -26.11 2.53
CA LYS A 134 -8.46 -27.19 1.52
C LYS A 134 -8.85 -28.55 2.10
N LYS A 135 -8.38 -28.86 3.32
CA LYS A 135 -8.74 -30.11 4.01
C LYS A 135 -10.21 -30.15 4.42
N GLN A 136 -10.80 -29.01 4.77
CA GLN A 136 -12.20 -28.91 5.20
C GLN A 136 -13.18 -29.00 4.03
N THR A 137 -12.85 -28.37 2.89
CA THR A 137 -13.79 -28.24 1.76
C THR A 137 -13.58 -29.32 0.70
N ASN A 138 -12.35 -29.83 0.54
CA ASN A 138 -11.95 -30.73 -0.53
C ASN A 138 -12.34 -30.22 -1.94
N GLU A 139 -12.34 -28.89 -2.11
CA GLU A 139 -12.74 -28.23 -3.34
C GLU A 139 -11.65 -28.28 -4.41
N ASP A 140 -12.03 -28.55 -5.65
CA ASP A 140 -11.15 -28.40 -6.81
C ASP A 140 -11.10 -26.92 -7.23
N LEU A 141 -9.98 -26.26 -6.98
CA LEU A 141 -9.79 -24.83 -7.28
C LEU A 141 -9.86 -24.51 -8.78
N SER A 142 -9.72 -25.51 -9.64
CA SER A 142 -9.80 -25.40 -11.11
C SER A 142 -11.22 -25.54 -11.67
N ASP A 143 -12.20 -25.84 -10.81
CA ASP A 143 -13.59 -26.03 -11.21
C ASP A 143 -14.18 -24.76 -11.85
N HIS A 144 -14.83 -24.93 -13.00
CA HIS A 144 -15.48 -23.88 -13.77
C HIS A 144 -16.58 -23.17 -12.99
N LYS A 145 -17.12 -23.76 -11.92
CA LYS A 145 -18.08 -23.09 -11.03
C LYS A 145 -17.56 -21.78 -10.44
N PHE A 146 -16.23 -21.61 -10.34
CA PHE A 146 -15.61 -20.39 -9.86
C PHE A 146 -15.39 -19.35 -10.97
N LEU A 147 -15.64 -19.68 -12.23
CA LEU A 147 -15.28 -18.86 -13.38
C LEU A 147 -16.51 -18.16 -13.97
N LEU A 148 -16.35 -16.87 -14.27
CA LEU A 148 -17.33 -16.05 -14.98
C LEU A 148 -16.66 -15.42 -16.21
N SER A 149 -17.27 -15.56 -17.37
CA SER A 149 -16.76 -14.98 -18.62
C SER A 149 -17.60 -13.80 -19.13
N ASP A 150 -18.86 -13.70 -18.70
CA ASP A 150 -19.76 -12.62 -19.11
C ASP A 150 -19.52 -11.36 -18.26
N PRO A 151 -19.14 -10.21 -18.88
CA PRO A 151 -18.88 -8.97 -18.15
C PRO A 151 -20.08 -8.47 -17.33
N ASN A 152 -21.31 -8.63 -17.84
CA ASN A 152 -22.51 -8.18 -17.12
C ASN A 152 -22.73 -8.99 -15.85
N SER A 153 -22.48 -10.29 -15.89
CA SER A 153 -22.52 -11.17 -14.71
C SER A 153 -21.48 -10.78 -13.65
N ILE A 154 -20.28 -10.36 -14.07
CA ILE A 154 -19.22 -9.88 -13.17
C ILE A 154 -19.58 -8.54 -12.54
N GLU A 155 -20.11 -7.60 -13.33
CA GLU A 155 -20.57 -6.32 -12.81
C GLU A 155 -21.73 -6.50 -11.81
N ASN A 156 -22.72 -7.34 -12.14
CA ASN A 156 -23.82 -7.69 -11.23
C ASN A 156 -23.33 -8.36 -9.95
N LEU A 157 -22.27 -9.18 -10.02
CA LEU A 157 -21.64 -9.76 -8.84
C LEU A 157 -21.12 -8.65 -7.92
N PHE A 158 -20.38 -7.66 -8.43
CA PHE A 158 -19.90 -6.55 -7.60
C PHE A 158 -21.03 -5.65 -7.08
N ARG A 159 -22.07 -5.39 -7.88
CA ARG A 159 -23.28 -4.68 -7.41
C ARG A 159 -23.96 -5.42 -6.25
N SER A 160 -23.96 -6.75 -6.27
CA SER A 160 -24.47 -7.55 -5.15
C SER A 160 -23.61 -7.41 -3.88
N LYS A 161 -22.27 -7.33 -4.02
CA LYS A 161 -21.36 -7.09 -2.89
C LYS A 161 -21.58 -5.73 -2.26
N ARG A 162 -21.81 -4.69 -3.08
CA ARG A 162 -22.18 -3.36 -2.59
C ARG A 162 -23.44 -3.37 -1.73
N ALA A 163 -24.48 -4.08 -2.17
CA ALA A 163 -25.72 -4.20 -1.41
C ALA A 163 -25.51 -4.90 -0.06
N ILE A 164 -24.76 -6.02 -0.05
CA ILE A 164 -24.45 -6.77 1.19
C ILE A 164 -23.66 -5.91 2.17
N VAL A 165 -22.59 -5.23 1.71
CA VAL A 165 -21.75 -4.40 2.57
C VAL A 165 -22.54 -3.23 3.16
N ALA A 166 -23.44 -2.61 2.39
CA ALA A 166 -24.24 -1.48 2.86
C ALA A 166 -25.12 -1.80 4.08
N GLU A 167 -25.53 -3.05 4.28
CA GLU A 167 -26.35 -3.46 5.42
C GLU A 167 -25.58 -3.46 6.76
N LYS A 168 -24.26 -3.69 6.71
CA LYS A 168 -23.43 -3.96 7.91
C LYS A 168 -22.25 -3.02 8.08
N LEU A 169 -21.93 -2.21 7.08
CA LEU A 169 -20.75 -1.34 7.04
C LEU A 169 -20.59 -0.53 8.32
N PHE A 170 -21.65 0.15 8.75
CA PHE A 170 -21.61 1.06 9.89
C PHE A 170 -21.70 0.36 11.26
N GLU A 171 -21.81 -0.97 11.32
CA GLU A 171 -21.69 -1.70 12.59
C GLU A 171 -20.26 -1.65 13.14
N ILE A 172 -19.25 -1.59 12.26
CA ILE A 172 -17.83 -1.62 12.63
C ILE A 172 -17.00 -0.50 12.01
N PHE A 173 -17.58 0.38 11.18
CA PHE A 173 -16.94 1.58 10.63
C PHE A 173 -17.76 2.84 10.99
N PRO A 174 -17.14 4.03 11.09
CA PRO A 174 -17.88 5.25 11.42
C PRO A 174 -18.92 5.61 10.35
N GLU A 175 -20.08 6.08 10.79
CA GLU A 175 -21.10 6.61 9.88
C GLU A 175 -20.78 8.06 9.49
N PHE A 176 -20.96 8.37 8.20
CA PHE A 176 -20.84 9.71 7.62
C PHE A 176 -21.63 9.76 6.31
N ASP A 177 -21.68 10.93 5.65
CA ASP A 177 -22.30 11.07 4.33
C ASP A 177 -21.47 10.37 3.25
N LEU A 178 -21.59 9.05 3.17
CA LEU A 178 -20.85 8.21 2.23
C LEU A 178 -21.56 8.21 0.86
N PRO A 179 -20.99 8.82 -0.20
CA PRO A 179 -21.55 8.71 -1.54
C PRO A 179 -21.60 7.24 -1.98
N GLN A 180 -22.52 6.92 -2.89
CA GLN A 180 -22.53 5.59 -3.47
C GLN A 180 -21.44 5.46 -4.53
N VAL A 181 -20.55 4.49 -4.36
CA VAL A 181 -19.54 4.10 -5.35
C VAL A 181 -20.18 3.54 -6.64
N ASP A 182 -19.71 4.03 -7.78
CA ASP A 182 -20.04 3.45 -9.08
C ASP A 182 -19.12 2.28 -9.42
N ILE A 183 -19.61 1.35 -10.25
CA ILE A 183 -18.90 0.11 -10.60
C ILE A 183 -18.94 -0.04 -12.10
N GLU A 184 -17.75 -0.10 -12.71
CA GLU A 184 -17.59 -0.14 -14.16
C GLU A 184 -16.47 -1.10 -14.57
N ARG A 185 -16.48 -1.49 -15.85
CA ARG A 185 -15.34 -2.22 -16.43
C ARG A 185 -14.20 -1.26 -16.73
N GLY A 186 -13.00 -1.59 -16.27
CA GLY A 186 -11.78 -0.85 -16.58
C GLY A 186 -11.41 -0.91 -18.06
N THR A 187 -11.02 0.24 -18.61
CA THR A 187 -10.52 0.39 -20.00
C THR A 187 -9.11 0.98 -20.06
N ASN A 188 -8.55 1.38 -18.91
CA ASN A 188 -7.23 2.00 -18.83
C ASN A 188 -6.12 0.95 -18.93
N GLN A 189 -5.41 0.95 -20.05
CA GLN A 189 -4.30 0.02 -20.34
C GLN A 189 -3.14 0.11 -19.33
N ARG A 190 -2.92 1.28 -18.70
CA ARG A 190 -1.86 1.43 -17.68
C ARG A 190 -2.22 0.70 -16.37
N MET A 191 -3.52 0.52 -16.11
CA MET A 191 -4.03 -0.15 -14.91
C MET A 191 -4.44 -1.60 -15.17
N ALA A 192 -4.37 -2.07 -16.42
CA ALA A 192 -4.83 -3.40 -16.83
C ALA A 192 -4.03 -4.56 -16.21
N GLN A 193 -2.90 -4.29 -15.54
CA GLN A 193 -2.12 -5.31 -14.82
C GLN A 193 -2.68 -5.64 -13.42
N ALA A 194 -3.51 -4.76 -12.85
CA ALA A 194 -4.18 -4.97 -11.57
C ALA A 194 -5.56 -5.60 -11.78
N PRO A 195 -6.06 -6.44 -10.84
CA PRO A 195 -7.41 -7.01 -10.93
C PRO A 195 -8.54 -5.96 -10.94
N GLY A 196 -8.29 -4.82 -10.30
CA GLY A 196 -9.17 -3.64 -10.32
C GLY A 196 -8.39 -2.40 -9.91
N TYR A 197 -9.07 -1.25 -9.94
CA TYR A 197 -8.55 0.00 -9.43
C TYR A 197 -9.69 0.98 -9.12
N TYR A 198 -9.48 1.85 -8.14
CA TYR A 198 -10.39 2.94 -7.82
C TYR A 198 -9.90 4.28 -8.39
N SER A 199 -10.76 4.98 -9.12
CA SER A 199 -10.44 6.31 -9.65
C SER A 199 -11.70 7.12 -9.90
N SER A 200 -11.65 8.42 -9.60
CA SER A 200 -12.73 9.38 -9.87
C SER A 200 -14.11 8.90 -9.38
N ASP A 201 -14.14 8.36 -8.16
CA ASP A 201 -15.35 7.86 -7.49
C ASP A 201 -15.97 6.60 -8.09
N VAL A 202 -15.23 5.92 -8.97
CA VAL A 202 -15.62 4.66 -9.62
C VAL A 202 -14.64 3.55 -9.23
N PHE A 203 -15.19 2.40 -8.84
CA PHE A 203 -14.47 1.12 -8.79
C PHE A 203 -14.49 0.47 -10.18
N TYR A 204 -13.31 0.36 -10.79
CA TYR A 204 -13.10 -0.34 -12.05
C TYR A 204 -12.60 -1.77 -11.83
N PHE A 205 -13.29 -2.77 -12.39
CA PHE A 205 -12.78 -4.14 -12.47
C PHE A 205 -12.16 -4.40 -13.85
N ASN A 206 -11.00 -5.06 -13.87
CA ASN A 206 -10.32 -5.41 -15.11
C ASN A 206 -10.62 -6.86 -15.51
N LEU A 207 -10.73 -7.07 -16.82
CA LEU A 207 -10.86 -8.40 -17.41
C LEU A 207 -9.57 -8.78 -18.13
N PHE A 208 -9.14 -10.02 -17.91
CA PHE A 208 -7.97 -10.61 -18.56
C PHE A 208 -8.42 -11.60 -19.64
N GLU A 209 -7.46 -12.21 -20.34
CA GLU A 209 -7.74 -13.25 -21.33
C GLU A 209 -8.40 -14.50 -20.72
N LYS A 210 -8.16 -14.75 -19.42
CA LYS A 210 -8.78 -15.85 -18.68
C LYS A 210 -10.12 -15.43 -18.07
N PRO A 211 -11.10 -16.34 -17.93
CA PRO A 211 -12.33 -16.09 -17.20
C PRO A 211 -12.05 -15.52 -15.80
N PHE A 212 -12.93 -14.62 -15.35
CA PHE A 212 -12.85 -14.00 -14.04
C PHE A 212 -13.14 -15.03 -12.94
N ASN A 213 -12.26 -15.13 -11.95
CA ASN A 213 -12.44 -16.02 -10.82
C ASN A 213 -13.26 -15.32 -9.73
N LYS A 214 -14.53 -15.71 -9.56
CA LYS A 214 -15.47 -15.09 -8.63
C LYS A 214 -15.03 -15.15 -7.16
N ARG A 215 -14.07 -16.02 -6.79
CA ARG A 215 -13.49 -16.04 -5.43
C ARG A 215 -12.76 -14.74 -5.09
N SER A 216 -12.28 -13.99 -6.08
CA SER A 216 -11.62 -12.71 -5.82
C SER A 216 -12.58 -11.54 -5.60
N ALA A 217 -13.88 -11.73 -5.86
CA ALA A 217 -14.84 -10.63 -5.89
C ALA A 217 -14.98 -9.92 -4.54
N ASP A 218 -14.99 -10.66 -3.43
CA ASP A 218 -15.21 -10.10 -2.11
C ASP A 218 -14.07 -9.19 -1.68
N TRP A 219 -12.83 -9.70 -1.68
CA TRP A 219 -11.68 -8.89 -1.27
C TRP A 219 -11.43 -7.74 -2.24
N LEU A 220 -11.65 -7.94 -3.54
CA LEU A 220 -11.43 -6.90 -4.54
C LEU A 220 -12.46 -5.77 -4.40
N PHE A 221 -13.72 -6.13 -4.13
CA PHE A 221 -14.74 -5.15 -3.79
C PHE A 221 -14.36 -4.38 -2.53
N ILE A 222 -13.97 -5.07 -1.45
CA ILE A 222 -13.55 -4.40 -0.21
C ILE A 222 -12.41 -3.43 -0.48
N HIS A 223 -11.37 -3.87 -1.18
CA HIS A 223 -10.15 -3.10 -1.43
C HIS A 223 -10.42 -1.81 -2.20
N GLU A 224 -11.11 -1.89 -3.32
CA GLU A 224 -11.31 -0.76 -4.23
C GLU A 224 -12.52 0.11 -3.86
N SER A 225 -13.49 -0.46 -3.15
CA SER A 225 -14.77 0.16 -2.87
C SER A 225 -14.95 0.41 -1.36
N ASN A 226 -16.01 -0.13 -0.76
CA ASN A 226 -16.31 -0.01 0.66
C ASN A 226 -15.91 -1.27 1.42
N PRO A 227 -15.24 -1.16 2.59
CA PRO A 227 -14.70 0.03 3.26
C PRO A 227 -13.28 0.47 2.82
N GLY A 228 -12.75 0.01 1.68
CA GLY A 228 -11.40 0.33 1.22
C GLY A 228 -11.23 1.73 0.64
N HIS A 229 -10.73 1.82 -0.60
CA HIS A 229 -10.32 3.08 -1.21
C HIS A 229 -11.43 4.11 -1.35
N HIS A 230 -12.63 3.71 -1.77
CA HIS A 230 -13.76 4.64 -1.89
C HIS A 230 -14.11 5.24 -0.53
N TYR A 231 -14.37 4.38 0.46
CA TYR A 231 -14.72 4.79 1.81
C TYR A 231 -13.67 5.73 2.44
N GLN A 232 -12.38 5.35 2.37
CA GLN A 232 -11.28 6.14 2.93
C GLN A 232 -11.18 7.51 2.28
N ARG A 233 -11.26 7.57 0.94
CA ARG A 233 -11.14 8.83 0.19
C ARG A 233 -12.35 9.73 0.40
N SER A 234 -13.56 9.14 0.45
CA SER A 234 -14.80 9.88 0.72
C SER A 234 -14.84 10.44 2.14
N TYR A 235 -14.27 9.72 3.12
CA TYR A 235 -14.11 10.25 4.47
C TYR A 235 -13.09 11.40 4.49
N GLU A 236 -11.92 11.19 3.88
CA GLU A 236 -10.84 12.19 3.84
C GLU A 236 -11.26 13.49 3.12
N SER A 237 -12.09 13.42 2.07
CA SER A 237 -12.55 14.59 1.33
C SER A 237 -13.50 15.50 2.13
N GLN A 238 -14.09 14.99 3.22
CA GLN A 238 -14.98 15.75 4.11
C GLN A 238 -14.24 16.36 5.29
N LEU A 239 -12.95 16.05 5.47
CA LEU A 239 -12.12 16.63 6.51
C LEU A 239 -11.66 18.03 6.14
N ASN A 240 -11.70 18.94 7.11
CA ASN A 240 -11.11 20.28 6.97
C ASN A 240 -9.59 20.22 7.24
N LEU A 241 -8.84 19.63 6.30
CA LEU A 241 -7.40 19.45 6.41
C LEU A 241 -6.64 20.70 5.94
N PRO A 242 -5.50 21.05 6.58
CA PRO A 242 -4.68 22.17 6.12
C PRO A 242 -4.16 21.99 4.67
N ASP A 243 -4.08 23.09 3.92
CA ASP A 243 -3.67 23.10 2.51
C ASP A 243 -2.32 22.41 2.22
N TYR A 244 -1.40 22.40 3.18
CA TYR A 244 -0.08 21.82 2.99
C TYR A 244 -0.14 20.29 2.75
N ARG A 245 -1.23 19.63 3.17
CA ARG A 245 -1.40 18.17 3.06
C ARG A 245 -1.40 17.70 1.61
N ARG A 246 -1.74 18.58 0.65
CA ARG A 246 -1.73 18.29 -0.79
C ARG A 246 -0.34 18.01 -1.39
N TYR A 247 0.75 18.35 -0.69
CA TYR A 247 2.11 18.14 -1.19
C TYR A 247 2.63 16.72 -0.98
N PHE A 248 1.89 15.88 -0.25
CA PHE A 248 2.34 14.55 0.16
C PHE A 248 1.42 13.45 -0.35
N PHE A 249 2.03 12.30 -0.61
CA PHE A 249 1.30 11.10 -1.01
C PHE A 249 1.71 9.94 -0.10
N ASN A 250 0.75 9.46 0.70
CA ASN A 250 0.98 8.45 1.72
C ASN A 250 0.51 7.08 1.24
N SER A 251 1.22 6.47 0.28
CA SER A 251 0.84 5.18 -0.32
C SER A 251 0.70 4.08 0.72
N GLY A 252 1.65 3.98 1.67
CA GLY A 252 1.59 3.00 2.74
C GLY A 252 0.33 3.11 3.62
N TYR A 253 -0.16 4.33 3.85
CA TYR A 253 -1.44 4.52 4.53
C TYR A 253 -2.61 4.04 3.66
N LYS A 254 -2.68 4.49 2.40
CA LYS A 254 -3.83 4.22 1.52
C LYS A 254 -3.96 2.75 1.15
N GLU A 255 -2.86 2.16 0.67
CA GLU A 255 -2.79 0.73 0.33
C GLU A 255 -2.85 -0.14 1.59
N GLY A 256 -2.24 0.33 2.68
CA GLY A 256 -2.29 -0.33 3.98
C GLY A 256 -3.69 -0.39 4.56
N TRP A 257 -4.45 0.71 4.46
CA TRP A 257 -5.86 0.77 4.88
C TRP A 257 -6.69 -0.22 4.08
N ALA A 258 -6.62 -0.13 2.75
CA ALA A 258 -7.40 -0.99 1.87
C ALA A 258 -7.06 -2.48 2.10
N ALA A 259 -5.78 -2.83 2.29
CA ALA A 259 -5.37 -4.19 2.64
C ALA A 259 -5.74 -4.60 4.09
N TYR A 260 -5.77 -3.68 5.04
CA TYR A 260 -6.18 -3.93 6.43
C TYR A 260 -7.66 -4.28 6.50
N VAL A 261 -8.51 -3.51 5.82
CA VAL A 261 -9.96 -3.69 5.92
C VAL A 261 -10.50 -4.92 5.18
N GLU A 262 -9.74 -5.46 4.23
CA GLU A 262 -10.03 -6.76 3.62
C GLU A 262 -10.21 -7.89 4.64
N SER A 263 -9.59 -7.79 5.82
CA SER A 263 -9.73 -8.78 6.89
C SER A 263 -11.12 -8.78 7.56
N TYR A 264 -11.92 -7.73 7.39
CA TYR A 264 -13.26 -7.59 7.99
C TYR A 264 -14.40 -8.10 7.12
N GLY A 265 -14.09 -8.83 6.03
CA GLY A 265 -15.13 -9.25 5.10
C GLY A 265 -16.27 -10.04 5.77
N LYS A 266 -15.97 -10.89 6.76
CA LYS A 266 -16.99 -11.66 7.50
C LYS A 266 -17.92 -10.75 8.30
N GLU A 267 -17.36 -9.77 8.98
CA GLU A 267 -18.06 -8.81 9.83
C GLU A 267 -19.02 -7.95 9.00
N ILE A 268 -18.64 -7.58 7.78
CA ILE A 268 -19.49 -6.81 6.84
C ILE A 268 -20.34 -7.70 5.91
N GLY A 269 -20.47 -8.99 6.21
CA GLY A 269 -21.38 -9.91 5.52
C GLY A 269 -20.84 -10.55 4.23
N LEU A 270 -19.60 -10.27 3.84
CA LEU A 270 -18.86 -10.98 2.79
C LEU A 270 -18.19 -12.24 3.36
N TYR A 271 -17.41 -12.94 2.54
CA TYR A 271 -16.74 -14.20 2.89
C TYR A 271 -17.68 -15.25 3.48
N ALA A 272 -18.94 -15.26 3.01
CA ALA A 272 -20.00 -16.09 3.54
C ALA A 272 -19.73 -17.59 3.35
N ASN A 273 -18.99 -17.95 2.30
CA ASN A 273 -18.51 -19.31 2.07
C ASN A 273 -16.98 -19.40 2.26
N PRO A 274 -16.43 -20.57 2.64
CA PRO A 274 -14.99 -20.73 2.85
C PRO A 274 -14.13 -20.41 1.61
N MET A 275 -14.68 -20.54 0.40
CA MET A 275 -13.95 -20.30 -0.84
C MET A 275 -13.82 -18.82 -1.22
N ASP A 276 -14.73 -17.97 -0.78
CA ASP A 276 -14.60 -16.52 -0.89
C ASP A 276 -13.46 -16.04 0.02
N TYR A 277 -13.42 -16.54 1.27
CA TYR A 277 -12.32 -16.28 2.20
C TYR A 277 -10.98 -16.86 1.67
N PHE A 278 -11.03 -18.05 1.06
CA PHE A 278 -9.86 -18.63 0.40
C PHE A 278 -9.34 -17.74 -0.73
N GLY A 279 -10.23 -17.11 -1.51
CA GLY A 279 -9.84 -16.16 -2.56
C GLY A 279 -9.11 -14.92 -2.03
N TRP A 280 -9.47 -14.45 -0.83
CA TRP A 280 -8.69 -13.42 -0.13
C TRP A 280 -7.30 -13.94 0.26
N LEU A 281 -7.20 -15.14 0.83
CA LEU A 281 -5.92 -15.75 1.20
C LEU A 281 -5.01 -15.99 -0.02
N GLU A 282 -5.56 -16.36 -1.19
CA GLU A 282 -4.80 -16.47 -2.44
C GLU A 282 -4.09 -15.14 -2.77
N TRP A 283 -4.77 -14.01 -2.59
CA TRP A 283 -4.20 -12.68 -2.86
C TRP A 283 -3.29 -12.18 -1.74
N ASP A 284 -3.64 -12.43 -0.48
CA ASP A 284 -2.80 -12.10 0.67
C ASP A 284 -1.48 -12.88 0.64
N LEU A 285 -1.48 -14.12 0.11
CA LEU A 285 -0.26 -14.91 -0.11
C LEU A 285 0.65 -14.23 -1.14
N ILE A 286 0.12 -13.79 -2.27
CA ILE A 286 0.90 -13.06 -3.29
C ILE A 286 1.51 -11.80 -2.69
N ARG A 287 0.72 -11.01 -1.94
CA ARG A 287 1.23 -9.82 -1.23
C ARG A 287 2.30 -10.16 -0.19
N SER A 288 2.18 -11.28 0.51
CA SER A 288 3.17 -11.73 1.50
C SER A 288 4.48 -12.20 0.84
N ILE A 289 4.39 -12.91 -0.29
CA ILE A 289 5.56 -13.29 -1.08
C ILE A 289 6.30 -12.05 -1.61
N ARG A 290 5.57 -11.01 -2.05
CA ARG A 290 6.17 -9.74 -2.48
C ARG A 290 6.99 -9.07 -1.37
N ILE A 291 6.58 -9.16 -0.10
CA ILE A 291 7.35 -8.64 1.05
C ILE A 291 8.73 -9.33 1.18
N VAL A 292 8.82 -10.60 0.82
CA VAL A 292 10.10 -11.33 0.84
C VAL A 292 10.91 -11.05 -0.41
N LEU A 293 10.27 -11.09 -1.59
CA LEU A 293 10.94 -10.99 -2.88
C LEU A 293 11.46 -9.60 -3.21
N ASP A 294 10.72 -8.53 -2.92
CA ASP A 294 11.14 -7.17 -3.28
C ASP A 294 12.50 -6.79 -2.67
N PRO A 295 12.73 -6.93 -1.35
CA PRO A 295 14.06 -6.69 -0.78
C PRO A 295 15.08 -7.75 -1.20
N ALA A 296 14.65 -9.00 -1.44
CA ALA A 296 15.58 -10.02 -1.92
C ALA A 296 16.18 -9.64 -3.28
N ILE A 297 15.36 -9.12 -4.20
CA ILE A 297 15.78 -8.69 -5.53
C ILE A 297 16.55 -7.36 -5.46
N ASN A 298 15.97 -6.36 -4.80
CA ASN A 298 16.42 -4.97 -4.91
C ASN A 298 17.47 -4.57 -3.87
N TYR A 299 17.65 -5.36 -2.81
CA TYR A 299 18.62 -5.08 -1.74
C TYR A 299 19.63 -6.21 -1.52
N LEU A 300 19.21 -7.47 -1.63
CA LEU A 300 20.10 -8.64 -1.45
C LEU A 300 20.67 -9.21 -2.76
N GLY A 301 20.22 -8.72 -3.91
CA GLY A 301 20.74 -9.11 -5.23
C GLY A 301 20.35 -10.52 -5.67
N TRP A 302 19.17 -11.01 -5.28
CA TRP A 302 18.65 -12.27 -5.82
C TRP A 302 18.43 -12.19 -7.34
N SER A 303 18.80 -13.26 -8.04
CA SER A 303 18.50 -13.42 -9.46
C SER A 303 17.02 -13.73 -9.71
N ASP A 304 16.56 -13.54 -10.94
CA ASP A 304 15.21 -13.91 -11.36
C ASP A 304 14.95 -15.41 -11.10
N GLU A 305 15.95 -16.28 -11.27
CA GLU A 305 15.85 -17.72 -10.97
C GLU A 305 15.65 -17.99 -9.47
N GLN A 306 16.37 -17.27 -8.59
CA GLN A 306 16.19 -17.42 -7.14
C GLN A 306 14.80 -16.94 -6.71
N ALA A 307 14.33 -15.82 -7.25
CA ALA A 307 12.99 -15.31 -7.00
C ALA A 307 11.90 -16.26 -7.51
N MET A 308 12.05 -16.80 -8.73
CA MET A 308 11.14 -17.81 -9.29
C MET A 308 11.14 -19.10 -8.45
N ALA A 309 12.31 -19.55 -7.99
CA ALA A 309 12.42 -20.72 -7.14
C ALA A 309 11.67 -20.53 -5.81
N TYR A 310 11.79 -19.34 -5.19
CA TYR A 310 11.04 -19.02 -3.98
C TYR A 310 9.52 -19.00 -4.23
N TRP A 311 9.07 -18.34 -5.31
CA TRP A 311 7.64 -18.30 -5.67
C TRP A 311 7.03 -19.70 -5.79
N ARG A 312 7.71 -20.59 -6.53
CA ARG A 312 7.25 -21.96 -6.80
C ARG A 312 7.15 -22.86 -5.56
N ARG A 313 7.74 -22.46 -4.43
CA ARG A 313 7.57 -23.17 -3.15
C ARG A 313 6.15 -23.04 -2.59
N TYR A 314 5.43 -21.98 -2.97
CA TYR A 314 4.15 -21.61 -2.36
C TYR A 314 2.99 -21.53 -3.35
N ILE A 315 3.27 -21.16 -4.60
CA ILE A 315 2.25 -21.03 -5.65
C ILE A 315 2.69 -21.87 -6.86
N THR A 316 1.87 -22.86 -7.22
CA THR A 316 2.07 -23.73 -8.38
C THR A 316 1.32 -23.20 -9.60
N ASP A 317 1.79 -23.56 -10.81
CA ASP A 317 1.12 -23.31 -12.10
C ASP A 317 0.79 -21.83 -12.42
N GLN A 318 1.56 -20.90 -11.84
CA GLN A 318 1.39 -19.45 -12.03
C GLN A 318 2.71 -18.74 -12.35
N ASP A 319 3.59 -19.39 -13.12
CA ASP A 319 4.89 -18.85 -13.50
C ASP A 319 4.78 -17.53 -14.31
N ASP A 320 3.69 -17.35 -15.06
CA ASP A 320 3.44 -16.12 -15.81
C ASP A 320 3.16 -14.94 -14.86
N ILE A 321 2.41 -15.17 -13.78
CA ILE A 321 2.17 -14.19 -12.72
C ILE A 321 3.49 -13.89 -12.01
N ALA A 322 4.25 -14.92 -11.62
CA ALA A 322 5.54 -14.77 -10.94
C ALA A 322 6.50 -13.87 -11.73
N LYS A 323 6.64 -14.12 -13.05
CA LYS A 323 7.50 -13.31 -13.93
C LYS A 323 7.04 -11.85 -13.99
N ARG A 324 5.73 -11.60 -14.13
CA ARG A 324 5.19 -10.22 -14.14
C ARG A 324 5.48 -9.50 -12.82
N GLU A 325 5.30 -10.18 -11.69
CA GLU A 325 5.58 -9.62 -10.37
C GLU A 325 7.06 -9.32 -10.14
N ILE A 326 7.96 -10.23 -10.56
CA ILE A 326 9.40 -10.01 -10.48
C ILE A 326 9.81 -8.78 -11.31
N GLN A 327 9.32 -8.66 -12.55
CA GLN A 327 9.61 -7.47 -13.36
C GLN A 327 9.01 -6.19 -12.77
N ARG A 328 7.81 -6.26 -12.18
CA ARG A 328 7.21 -5.14 -11.46
C ARG A 328 8.11 -4.70 -10.30
N MET A 329 8.58 -5.62 -9.46
CA MET A 329 9.44 -5.28 -8.31
C MET A 329 10.81 -4.72 -8.74
N LYS A 330 11.38 -5.19 -9.85
CA LYS A 330 12.63 -4.65 -10.41
C LYS A 330 12.47 -3.22 -10.91
N ASN A 331 11.35 -2.93 -11.58
CA ASN A 331 11.08 -1.61 -12.14
C ASN A 331 10.56 -0.63 -11.09
N TRP A 332 9.73 -1.10 -10.15
CA TRP A 332 9.04 -0.33 -9.13
C TRP A 332 9.41 -0.85 -7.74
N PRO A 333 10.69 -0.70 -7.34
CA PRO A 333 11.15 -1.20 -6.05
C PRO A 333 10.29 -0.62 -4.92
N VAL A 334 10.06 -1.41 -3.88
CA VAL A 334 9.34 -1.03 -2.65
C VAL A 334 7.83 -0.84 -2.81
N GLN A 335 7.29 -0.49 -3.98
CA GLN A 335 5.87 -0.17 -4.14
C GLN A 335 4.96 -1.28 -3.60
N VAL A 336 5.33 -2.54 -3.81
CA VAL A 336 4.60 -3.72 -3.32
C VAL A 336 4.63 -3.91 -1.81
N LEU A 337 5.52 -3.23 -1.09
CA LEU A 337 5.60 -3.29 0.37
C LEU A 337 4.49 -2.48 1.06
N THR A 338 3.96 -1.47 0.38
CA THR A 338 2.95 -0.53 0.92
C THR A 338 1.73 -1.23 1.50
N TYR A 339 1.20 -2.23 0.80
CA TYR A 339 0.03 -3.01 1.19
C TYR A 339 0.21 -3.67 2.57
N LYS A 340 1.23 -4.52 2.74
CA LYS A 340 1.38 -5.38 3.93
C LYS A 340 2.11 -4.71 5.08
N LEU A 341 2.99 -3.74 4.82
CA LEU A 341 3.60 -2.96 5.90
C LEU A 341 2.61 -1.95 6.47
N GLY A 342 1.82 -1.28 5.61
CA GLY A 342 0.74 -0.42 6.10
C GLY A 342 -0.31 -1.20 6.89
N SER A 343 -0.80 -2.34 6.36
CA SER A 343 -1.79 -3.15 7.07
C SER A 343 -1.25 -3.79 8.36
N LYS A 344 0.05 -4.09 8.43
CA LYS A 344 0.72 -4.50 9.68
C LYS A 344 0.54 -3.44 10.76
N LEU A 345 0.88 -2.19 10.47
CA LEU A 345 0.85 -1.12 11.46
C LEU A 345 -0.59 -0.81 11.90
N PHE A 346 -1.58 -0.85 11.01
CA PHE A 346 -2.99 -0.74 11.41
C PHE A 346 -3.41 -1.86 12.36
N ARG A 347 -3.01 -3.13 12.10
CA ARG A 347 -3.29 -4.26 13.00
C ARG A 347 -2.62 -4.08 14.36
N GLU A 348 -1.36 -3.66 14.39
CA GLU A 348 -0.64 -3.43 15.64
C GLU A 348 -1.24 -2.28 16.46
N LEU A 349 -1.64 -1.19 15.80
CA LEU A 349 -2.35 -0.09 16.44
C LEU A 349 -3.69 -0.52 16.99
N LYS A 350 -4.46 -1.30 16.24
CA LYS A 350 -5.71 -1.91 16.72
C LYS A 350 -5.45 -2.68 18.02
N ASP A 351 -4.52 -3.63 17.98
CA ASP A 351 -4.24 -4.49 19.13
C ASP A 351 -3.75 -3.69 20.34
N LYS A 352 -2.99 -2.60 20.11
CA LYS A 352 -2.52 -1.70 21.16
C LYS A 352 -3.67 -0.87 21.75
N LEU A 353 -4.50 -0.25 20.92
CA LEU A 353 -5.61 0.61 21.33
C LEU A 353 -6.70 -0.18 22.05
N LEU A 354 -7.07 -1.36 21.54
CA LEU A 354 -8.06 -2.22 22.20
C LEU A 354 -7.55 -2.81 23.52
N ARG A 355 -6.24 -3.07 23.64
CA ARG A 355 -5.64 -3.44 24.94
C ARG A 355 -5.68 -2.30 25.95
N LYS A 356 -5.39 -1.06 25.53
CA LYS A 356 -5.47 0.14 26.39
C LYS A 356 -6.91 0.49 26.75
N ASN A 357 -7.86 0.30 25.84
CA ASN A 357 -9.28 0.59 26.04
C ASN A 357 -10.16 -0.56 25.52
N PRO A 358 -10.40 -1.60 26.34
CA PRO A 358 -11.21 -2.76 25.94
C PRO A 358 -12.68 -2.46 25.65
N ARG A 359 -13.17 -1.26 25.96
CA ARG A 359 -14.55 -0.82 25.65
C ARG A 359 -14.65 -0.07 24.32
N MET A 360 -13.52 0.21 23.67
CA MET A 360 -13.51 0.86 22.35
C MET A 360 -14.13 -0.08 21.32
N THR A 361 -15.12 0.42 20.58
CA THR A 361 -15.72 -0.29 19.45
C THR A 361 -14.83 -0.20 18.20
N LEU A 362 -15.03 -1.10 17.24
CA LEU A 362 -14.32 -1.03 15.96
C LEU A 362 -14.66 0.26 15.18
N ALA A 363 -15.90 0.74 15.24
CA ALA A 363 -16.28 2.01 14.59
C ALA A 363 -15.49 3.20 15.17
N GLN A 364 -15.36 3.28 16.50
CA GLN A 364 -14.55 4.30 17.17
C GLN A 364 -13.05 4.17 16.82
N LEU A 365 -12.54 2.94 16.76
CA LEU A 365 -11.17 2.68 16.36
C LEU A 365 -10.90 3.15 14.91
N HIS A 366 -11.75 2.75 13.97
CA HIS A 366 -11.62 3.12 12.57
C HIS A 366 -11.80 4.63 12.35
N GLN A 367 -12.64 5.30 13.14
CA GLN A 367 -12.70 6.76 13.16
C GLN A 367 -11.35 7.39 13.52
N LYS A 368 -10.67 6.89 14.56
CA LYS A 368 -9.34 7.38 14.95
C LYS A 368 -8.28 7.22 13.86
N PHE A 369 -8.38 6.15 13.09
CA PHE A 369 -7.49 5.96 11.95
C PHE A 369 -7.74 7.01 10.86
N LEU A 370 -9.00 7.33 10.59
CA LEU A 370 -9.41 8.18 9.47
C LEU A 370 -9.43 9.69 9.77
N GLU A 371 -9.59 10.11 11.03
CA GLU A 371 -9.88 11.52 11.41
C GLU A 371 -8.78 12.53 11.04
N ASN A 372 -7.56 12.07 10.73
CA ASN A 372 -6.42 12.90 10.32
C ASN A 372 -6.11 12.81 8.80
N GLY A 373 -6.94 12.07 8.06
CA GLY A 373 -6.68 11.71 6.67
C GLY A 373 -5.43 10.85 6.50
N SER A 374 -4.96 10.72 5.26
CA SER A 374 -3.81 9.89 4.94
C SER A 374 -2.50 10.55 5.35
N ILE A 375 -1.85 10.05 6.41
CA ILE A 375 -0.57 10.54 6.96
C ILE A 375 0.52 9.47 6.86
N PRO A 376 1.81 9.82 7.03
CA PRO A 376 2.87 8.81 7.10
C PRO A 376 2.59 7.79 8.21
N MET A 377 2.82 6.51 7.94
CA MET A 377 2.43 5.43 8.85
C MET A 377 3.14 5.51 10.21
N ASP A 378 4.42 5.88 10.25
CA ASP A 378 5.16 6.09 11.51
C ASP A 378 4.56 7.25 12.33
N VAL A 379 4.09 8.32 11.67
CA VAL A 379 3.44 9.45 12.34
C VAL A 379 2.10 9.01 12.92
N LEU A 380 1.25 8.32 12.13
CA LEU A 380 0.00 7.73 12.64
C LEU A 380 0.28 6.82 13.84
N TYR A 381 1.27 5.95 13.71
CA TYR A 381 1.59 4.98 14.73
C TYR A 381 2.03 5.65 16.01
N SER A 382 2.95 6.61 15.94
CA SER A 382 3.41 7.37 17.10
C SER A 382 2.27 8.13 17.75
N HIS A 383 1.52 8.91 16.97
CA HIS A 383 0.48 9.80 17.46
C HIS A 383 -0.63 9.06 18.21
N LEU A 384 -1.11 7.93 17.66
CA LEU A 384 -2.16 7.12 18.29
C LEU A 384 -1.62 6.15 19.35
N SER A 385 -0.29 6.00 19.45
CA SER A 385 0.35 5.11 20.42
C SER A 385 0.56 5.74 21.79
N GLU A 386 0.60 7.06 21.89
CA GLU A 386 0.62 7.80 23.16
C GLU A 386 -0.66 7.48 23.96
#